data_AF-A0A945VHY9-F1
#
_entry.id   AF-A0A945VHY9-F1
#
_cell.length_a   1.000
_cell.length_b   1.000
_cell.length_c   1.000
_cell.angle_alpha   90.00
_cell.angle_beta   90.00
_cell.angle_gamma   90.00
#
_symmetry.space_group_name_H-M   'P 1'
#
loop_
_entity.id
_entity.type
_entity.pdbx_description
1 polymer ?
#
loop_
_entity_poly.entity_id
_entity_poly.type
_entity_poly.pdbx_seq_one_letter_code
_entity_poly.pdbx_strand_id
1 'polypeptide(L)'
;YLIEKEKKEAVINNKIWEINDKTEITSFADIQKINSEVLLRHESNDYTVKELLNLIKKHPLVFRNKRTNKELFSNELKYAIADLFRDFHITKKAYDLGYDDNQSIKIIKEKWNDHIKSTIYKKEYFSLQNDKSASLNILSNKVDSLQILYSDVIKIDTDKFEKIQLSSIDMNVNYSNQAYTKLEPSFPILTDDHLLDYGQKFSFDDL
;
A
#
# COMPACT_ATOMS: atom_id res chain seq x y z
N TYR A 1 -9.37 34.50 28.44
CA TYR A 1 -8.61 33.37 29.03
C TYR A 1 -8.23 32.29 28.04
N LEU A 2 -9.14 31.66 27.27
CA LEU A 2 -8.76 30.62 26.28
C LEU A 2 -7.98 31.15 25.05
N ILE A 3 -8.36 32.32 24.53
CA ILE A 3 -7.72 32.97 23.36
C ILE A 3 -6.27 33.41 23.66
N GLU A 4 -5.91 33.60 24.92
CA GLU A 4 -4.55 33.98 25.34
C GLU A 4 -3.59 32.79 25.42
N LYS A 5 -4.11 31.57 25.64
CA LYS A 5 -3.29 30.36 25.75
C LYS A 5 -2.80 29.90 24.38
N GLU A 6 -3.68 29.85 23.38
CA GLU A 6 -3.32 29.51 22.00
C GLU A 6 -2.35 30.53 21.39
N LYS A 7 -2.55 31.84 21.65
CA LYS A 7 -1.59 32.87 21.24
C LYS A 7 -0.24 32.71 21.91
N LYS A 8 -0.19 32.36 23.20
CA LYS A 8 1.07 32.09 23.90
C LYS A 8 1.76 30.83 23.37
N GLU A 9 1.04 29.75 23.10
CA GLU A 9 1.59 28.52 22.51
C GLU A 9 2.10 28.73 21.09
N ALA A 10 1.39 29.51 20.26
CA ALA A 10 1.83 29.87 18.91
C ALA A 10 3.09 30.76 18.93
N VAL A 11 3.17 31.71 19.85
CA VAL A 11 4.35 32.58 20.03
C VAL A 11 5.55 31.80 20.59
N ILE A 12 5.33 30.81 21.46
CA ILE A 12 6.38 29.93 21.99
C ILE A 12 6.91 29.01 20.86
N ASN A 13 6.02 28.43 20.04
CA ASN A 13 6.42 27.62 18.88
C ASN A 13 7.23 28.43 17.86
N ASN A 14 6.84 29.68 17.60
CA ASN A 14 7.56 30.55 16.65
C ASN A 14 8.92 31.02 17.16
N LYS A 15 9.18 30.98 18.48
CA LYS A 15 10.46 31.39 19.06
C LYS A 15 11.46 30.24 19.24
N ILE A 16 10.97 28.99 19.26
CA ILE A 16 11.80 27.78 19.39
C ILE A 16 12.32 27.30 18.03
N TRP A 17 11.64 27.65 16.94
CA TRP A 17 12.04 27.28 15.58
C TRP A 17 12.29 28.56 14.79
N GLU A 18 13.56 29.00 14.73
CA GLU A 18 14.02 30.10 13.88
C GLU A 18 13.75 29.79 12.39
N ILE A 19 12.52 30.00 11.94
CA ILE A 19 12.18 29.97 10.52
C ILE A 19 12.67 31.30 9.95
N ASN A 20 13.97 31.36 9.64
CA ASN A 20 14.50 32.37 8.72
C ASN A 20 13.97 32.04 7.33
N ASP A 21 13.00 32.82 6.89
CA ASP A 21 12.48 32.83 5.53
C ASP A 21 13.61 32.99 4.52
N LYS A 22 13.88 31.92 3.77
CA LYS A 22 14.23 31.88 2.34
C LYS A 22 14.46 30.43 1.93
N THR A 23 13.44 29.79 1.40
CA THR A 23 13.66 28.60 0.56
C THR A 23 13.05 28.87 -0.80
N GLU A 24 13.94 29.21 -1.75
CA GLU A 24 13.71 29.11 -3.17
C GLU A 24 13.18 27.72 -3.53
N ILE A 25 12.45 27.64 -4.65
CA ILE A 25 11.84 26.40 -5.12
C ILE A 25 12.94 25.34 -5.34
N THR A 26 13.06 24.41 -4.40
CA THR A 26 14.02 23.32 -4.42
C THR A 26 13.55 22.22 -5.35
N SER A 27 14.38 21.86 -6.32
CA SER A 27 14.16 20.68 -7.16
C SER A 27 14.25 19.41 -6.30
N PHE A 28 13.65 18.30 -6.75
CA PHE A 28 13.90 16.98 -6.15
C PHE A 28 15.40 16.60 -6.15
N ALA A 29 16.18 17.19 -7.06
CA ALA A 29 17.64 17.06 -7.06
C ALA A 29 18.30 17.70 -5.82
N ASP A 30 17.72 18.74 -5.26
CA ASP A 30 18.24 19.41 -4.06
C ASP A 30 17.98 18.61 -2.80
N ILE A 31 16.89 17.84 -2.76
CA ILE A 31 16.60 16.90 -1.66
C ILE A 31 17.70 15.83 -1.56
N GLN A 32 18.33 15.45 -2.69
CA GLN A 32 19.41 14.46 -2.66
C GLN A 32 20.65 14.95 -1.89
N LYS A 33 20.88 16.27 -1.86
CA LYS A 33 22.03 16.89 -1.19
C LYS A 33 21.93 16.78 0.34
N ILE A 34 20.71 16.76 0.86
CA ILE A 34 20.42 16.70 2.30
C ILE A 34 20.09 15.27 2.78
N ASN A 35 20.25 14.26 1.93
CA ASN A 35 19.86 12.88 2.24
C ASN A 35 20.48 12.34 3.54
N SER A 36 21.71 12.73 3.84
CA SER A 36 22.45 12.31 5.04
C SER A 36 22.21 13.21 6.26
N GLU A 37 21.50 14.32 6.10
CA GLU A 37 21.20 15.21 7.22
C GLU A 37 20.19 14.55 8.16
N VAL A 38 20.44 14.67 9.45
CA VAL A 38 19.54 14.19 10.50
C VAL A 38 18.34 15.11 10.55
N LEU A 39 17.17 14.56 10.23
CA LEU A 39 15.92 15.30 10.23
C LEU A 39 15.23 15.27 11.60
N LEU A 40 15.29 14.12 12.28
CA LEU A 40 14.67 13.93 13.58
C LEU A 40 15.40 12.88 14.41
N ARG A 41 15.14 12.91 15.72
CA ARG A 41 15.57 11.87 16.66
C ARG A 41 14.35 11.20 17.25
N HIS A 42 14.34 9.88 17.28
CA HIS A 42 13.29 9.10 17.92
C HIS A 42 13.92 7.95 18.69
N GLU A 43 13.59 7.83 19.98
CA GLU A 43 14.29 6.97 20.95
C GLU A 43 15.79 7.30 21.00
N SER A 44 16.65 6.33 20.68
CA SER A 44 18.10 6.45 20.66
C SER A 44 18.68 6.49 19.24
N ASN A 45 17.83 6.67 18.22
CA ASN A 45 18.23 6.68 16.82
C ASN A 45 18.04 8.06 16.18
N ASP A 46 19.04 8.47 15.41
CA ASP A 46 18.98 9.63 14.52
C ASP A 46 18.43 9.15 13.17
N TYR A 47 17.38 9.81 12.67
CA TYR A 47 16.77 9.49 11.39
C TYR A 47 17.13 10.56 10.36
N THR A 48 17.82 10.12 9.31
CA THR A 48 18.19 10.96 8.18
C THR A 48 17.02 11.20 7.24
N VAL A 49 17.12 12.24 6.40
CA VAL A 49 16.14 12.51 5.34
C VAL A 49 15.94 11.28 4.45
N LYS A 50 17.01 10.58 4.07
CA LYS A 50 16.94 9.38 3.24
C LYS A 50 16.16 8.24 3.92
N GLU A 51 16.37 8.03 5.22
CA GLU A 51 15.67 6.99 5.96
C GLU A 51 14.18 7.28 6.07
N LEU A 52 13.80 8.53 6.34
CA LEU A 52 12.40 8.93 6.32
C LEU A 52 11.78 8.72 4.94
N LEU A 53 12.46 9.13 3.86
CA LEU A 53 11.95 8.91 2.49
C LEU A 53 11.77 7.42 2.18
N ASN A 54 12.63 6.55 2.70
CA ASN A 54 12.47 5.10 2.56
C ASN A 54 11.27 4.56 3.36
N LEU A 55 10.98 5.11 4.54
CA LEU A 55 9.77 4.79 5.29
C LEU A 55 8.51 5.24 4.52
N ILE A 56 8.52 6.45 3.97
CA ILE A 56 7.41 7.01 3.19
C ILE A 56 7.12 6.17 1.94
N LYS A 57 8.15 5.64 1.27
CA LYS A 57 7.97 4.70 0.13
C LYS A 57 7.20 3.44 0.52
N LYS A 58 7.38 2.97 1.76
CA LYS A 58 6.71 1.77 2.30
C LYS A 58 5.37 2.08 2.98
N HIS A 59 5.10 3.33 3.32
CA HIS A 59 3.86 3.74 3.96
C HIS A 59 3.67 5.24 3.70
N PRO A 60 2.89 5.62 2.68
CA PRO A 60 2.69 7.02 2.34
C PRO A 60 2.21 7.87 3.52
N LEU A 61 2.60 9.15 3.54
CA LEU A 61 2.15 10.09 4.57
C LEU A 61 0.64 10.32 4.46
N VAL A 62 -0.03 10.28 5.61
CA VAL A 62 -1.45 10.57 5.73
C VAL A 62 -1.62 11.92 6.42
N PHE A 63 -2.07 12.91 5.65
CA PHE A 63 -2.42 14.21 6.21
C PHE A 63 -3.83 14.16 6.78
N ARG A 64 -4.00 14.62 8.03
CA ARG A 64 -5.30 14.63 8.71
C ARG A 64 -6.25 15.61 8.05
N ASN A 65 -5.72 16.76 7.61
CA ASN A 65 -6.45 17.76 6.86
C ASN A 65 -6.05 17.75 5.38
N LYS A 66 -6.93 17.22 4.51
CA LYS A 66 -6.73 17.18 3.05
C LYS A 66 -6.66 18.57 2.40
N ARG A 67 -7.23 19.58 3.06
CA ARG A 67 -7.16 20.98 2.67
C ARG A 67 -6.42 21.71 3.77
N THR A 68 -5.13 21.96 3.56
CA THR A 68 -4.29 22.72 4.48
C THR A 68 -3.84 24.01 3.82
N ASN A 69 -3.59 25.04 4.61
CA ASN A 69 -2.98 26.28 4.13
C ASN A 69 -1.47 26.23 4.35
N LYS A 70 -0.72 27.15 3.71
CA LYS A 70 0.74 27.18 3.82
C LYS A 70 1.23 27.32 5.26
N GLU A 71 0.49 28.07 6.09
CA GLU A 71 0.80 28.34 7.49
C GLU A 71 0.71 27.07 8.36
N LEU A 72 -0.25 26.20 8.07
CA LEU A 72 -0.50 24.96 8.82
C LEU A 72 0.24 23.74 8.26
N PHE A 73 0.74 23.83 7.02
CA PHE A 73 1.41 22.70 6.34
C PHE A 73 2.56 22.11 7.16
N SER A 74 3.40 22.95 7.77
CA SER A 74 4.53 22.48 8.59
C SER A 74 4.06 21.60 9.76
N ASN A 75 2.97 22.00 10.42
CA ASN A 75 2.40 21.22 11.52
C ASN A 75 1.74 19.94 11.03
N GLU A 76 1.01 19.99 9.91
CA GLU A 76 0.42 18.80 9.29
C GLU A 76 1.49 17.79 8.85
N LEU A 77 2.62 18.25 8.31
CA LEU A 77 3.75 17.40 7.97
C LEU A 77 4.36 16.75 9.22
N LYS A 78 4.55 17.51 10.30
CA LYS A 78 5.03 16.97 11.59
C LYS A 78 4.09 15.88 12.11
N TYR A 79 2.77 16.10 12.06
CA TYR A 79 1.79 15.10 12.48
C TYR A 79 1.80 13.85 11.60
N ALA A 80 1.90 14.01 10.28
CA ALA A 80 1.97 12.88 9.36
C ALA A 80 3.24 12.04 9.58
N ILE A 81 4.38 12.67 9.87
CA ILE A 81 5.63 11.97 10.23
C ILE A 81 5.46 11.24 11.57
N ALA A 82 4.86 11.88 12.58
CA ALA A 82 4.60 11.23 13.86
C ALA A 82 3.67 10.01 13.72
N ASP A 83 2.60 10.14 12.92
CA ASP A 83 1.67 9.05 12.62
C ASP A 83 2.39 7.89 11.88
N LEU A 84 3.27 8.19 10.91
CA LEU A 84 4.11 7.20 10.23
C LEU A 84 4.98 6.39 11.21
N PHE A 85 5.62 7.06 12.17
CA PHE A 85 6.44 6.38 13.18
C PHE A 85 5.60 5.54 14.13
N ARG A 86 4.44 6.03 14.56
CA ARG A 86 3.50 5.25 15.36
C ARG A 86 3.13 3.97 14.62
N ASP A 87 2.71 4.08 13.37
CA ASP A 87 2.24 2.93 12.58
C ASP A 87 3.39 1.94 12.31
N PHE A 88 4.61 2.43 12.10
CA PHE A 88 5.83 1.61 12.03
C PHE A 88 6.05 0.78 13.30
N HIS A 89 5.96 1.39 14.48
CA HIS A 89 6.17 0.68 15.76
C HIS A 89 5.05 -0.31 16.06
N ILE A 90 3.80 0.05 15.78
CA ILE A 90 2.64 -0.86 15.90
C ILE A 90 2.85 -2.07 14.99
N THR A 91 3.23 -1.83 13.73
CA THR A 91 3.48 -2.91 12.76
C THR A 91 4.61 -3.82 13.21
N LYS A 92 5.73 -3.24 13.67
CA LYS A 92 6.85 -4.02 14.23
C LYS A 92 6.40 -4.89 15.40
N LYS A 93 5.64 -4.31 16.34
CA LYS A 93 5.13 -5.06 17.49
C LYS A 93 4.15 -6.18 17.09
N ALA A 94 3.34 -5.96 16.06
CA ALA A 94 2.44 -6.99 15.53
C ALA A 94 3.21 -8.20 14.98
N TYR A 95 4.32 -7.97 14.26
CA TYR A 95 5.24 -9.04 13.83
C TYR A 95 5.90 -9.73 15.02
N ASP A 96 6.38 -8.98 16.02
CA ASP A 96 6.97 -9.58 17.24
C ASP A 96 5.97 -10.46 18.00
N LEU A 97 4.67 -10.20 17.86
CA LEU A 97 3.57 -10.98 18.44
C LEU A 97 3.10 -12.13 17.53
N GLY A 98 3.68 -12.30 16.34
CA GLY A 98 3.31 -13.34 15.38
C GLY A 98 1.92 -13.16 14.75
N TYR A 99 1.42 -11.93 14.65
CA TYR A 99 0.10 -11.70 14.04
C TYR A 99 0.06 -12.02 12.54
N ASP A 100 1.21 -11.97 11.88
CA ASP A 100 1.37 -12.37 10.49
C ASP A 100 1.30 -13.90 10.28
N ASP A 101 1.36 -14.69 11.35
CA ASP A 101 1.17 -16.13 11.25
C ASP A 101 -0.29 -16.56 11.10
N ASN A 102 -1.22 -15.66 11.41
CA ASN A 102 -2.64 -15.91 11.27
C ASN A 102 -3.01 -16.20 9.80
N GLN A 103 -3.77 -17.27 9.57
CA GLN A 103 -4.13 -17.72 8.22
C GLN A 103 -4.85 -16.65 7.40
N SER A 104 -5.73 -15.84 8.00
CA SER A 104 -6.42 -14.76 7.30
C SER A 104 -5.44 -13.68 6.81
N ILE A 105 -4.38 -13.39 7.57
CA ILE A 105 -3.35 -12.42 7.18
C ILE A 105 -2.47 -12.99 6.06
N LYS A 106 -2.11 -14.28 6.12
CA LYS A 106 -1.39 -14.98 5.05
C LYS A 106 -2.15 -14.92 3.73
N ILE A 107 -3.44 -15.23 3.75
CA ILE A 107 -4.32 -15.15 2.57
C ILE A 107 -4.36 -13.73 2.01
N ILE A 108 -4.54 -12.70 2.85
CA ILE A 108 -4.57 -11.30 2.40
C ILE A 108 -3.22 -10.91 1.75
N LYS A 109 -2.10 -11.32 2.35
CA LYS A 109 -0.75 -11.08 1.81
C LYS A 109 -0.58 -11.74 0.44
N GLU A 110 -1.03 -12.98 0.28
CA GLU A 110 -0.97 -13.71 -1.00
C GLU A 110 -1.81 -13.02 -2.08
N LYS A 111 -3.06 -12.63 -1.76
CA LYS A 111 -3.92 -11.86 -2.69
C LYS A 111 -3.23 -10.59 -3.21
N TRP A 112 -2.66 -9.80 -2.30
CA TRP A 112 -1.96 -8.57 -2.68
C TRP A 112 -0.70 -8.86 -3.51
N ASN A 113 0.07 -9.87 -3.13
CA ASN A 113 1.24 -10.31 -3.89
C ASN A 113 0.85 -10.70 -5.32
N ASP A 114 -0.22 -11.48 -5.49
CA ASP A 114 -0.66 -11.97 -6.80
C ASP A 114 -1.22 -10.84 -7.65
N HIS A 115 -1.97 -9.92 -7.05
CA HIS A 115 -2.42 -8.71 -7.72
C HIS A 115 -1.24 -7.88 -8.26
N ILE A 116 -0.22 -7.65 -7.43
CA ILE A 116 0.98 -6.88 -7.81
C ILE A 116 1.74 -7.60 -8.93
N LYS A 117 1.99 -8.91 -8.80
CA LYS A 117 2.65 -9.72 -9.82
C LYS A 117 1.91 -9.68 -11.15
N SER A 118 0.59 -9.90 -11.13
CA SER A 118 -0.26 -9.79 -12.32
C SER A 118 -0.16 -8.41 -12.96
N THR A 119 -0.17 -7.34 -12.16
CA THR A 119 -0.11 -5.96 -12.64
C THR A 119 1.22 -5.65 -13.31
N ILE A 120 2.33 -6.08 -12.68
CA ILE A 120 3.68 -5.94 -13.24
C ILE A 120 3.79 -6.76 -14.53
N TYR A 121 3.38 -8.03 -14.50
CA TYR A 121 3.45 -8.92 -15.65
C TYR A 121 2.68 -8.37 -16.84
N LYS A 122 1.43 -7.92 -16.64
CA LYS A 122 0.65 -7.24 -17.67
C LYS A 122 1.39 -6.04 -18.25
N LYS A 123 1.94 -5.18 -17.39
CA LYS A 123 2.65 -3.97 -17.82
C LYS A 123 3.89 -4.31 -18.65
N GLU A 124 4.72 -5.23 -18.17
CA GLU A 124 5.93 -5.68 -18.88
C GLU A 124 5.55 -6.33 -20.22
N TYR A 125 4.59 -7.24 -20.20
CA TYR A 125 4.12 -7.94 -21.40
C TYR A 125 3.59 -6.98 -22.46
N PHE A 126 2.73 -6.02 -22.09
CA PHE A 126 2.22 -5.00 -23.03
C PHE A 126 3.30 -4.00 -23.47
N SER A 127 4.26 -3.66 -22.61
CA SER A 127 5.36 -2.76 -22.98
C SER A 127 6.29 -3.36 -24.04
N LEU A 128 6.42 -4.69 -24.07
CA LEU A 128 7.21 -5.41 -25.06
C LEU A 128 6.52 -5.50 -26.42
N GLN A 129 5.19 -5.43 -26.47
CA GLN A 129 4.43 -5.64 -27.71
C GLN A 129 4.33 -4.40 -28.61
N ASN A 130 4.81 -3.21 -28.18
CA ASN A 130 4.76 -1.93 -28.90
C ASN A 130 3.38 -1.51 -29.46
N ASP A 131 2.35 -2.30 -29.19
CA ASP A 131 1.02 -2.19 -29.74
C ASP A 131 0.06 -1.94 -28.59
N LYS A 132 -0.45 -0.71 -28.51
CA LYS A 132 -1.45 -0.31 -27.52
C LYS A 132 -2.79 -1.04 -27.71
N SER A 133 -2.93 -1.81 -28.79
CA SER A 133 -4.11 -2.63 -29.09
C SER A 133 -3.94 -4.12 -28.74
N ALA A 134 -2.78 -4.55 -28.21
CA ALA A 134 -2.57 -5.92 -27.76
C ALA A 134 -3.68 -6.32 -26.78
N SER A 135 -4.60 -7.15 -27.28
CA SER A 135 -5.83 -7.54 -26.60
C SER A 135 -5.54 -8.57 -25.51
N LEU A 136 -6.49 -8.70 -24.56
CA LEU A 136 -6.46 -9.76 -23.52
C LEU A 136 -6.15 -11.14 -24.12
N ASN A 137 -6.60 -11.40 -25.36
CA ASN A 137 -6.42 -12.65 -26.10
C ASN A 137 -4.96 -13.18 -26.12
N ILE A 138 -3.96 -12.30 -26.20
CA ILE A 138 -2.55 -12.75 -26.26
C ILE A 138 -2.10 -13.27 -24.88
N LEU A 139 -2.58 -12.61 -23.81
CA LEU A 139 -2.33 -13.04 -22.44
C LEU A 139 -3.10 -14.33 -22.14
N SER A 140 -4.34 -14.46 -22.64
CA SER A 140 -5.16 -15.68 -22.54
C SER A 140 -4.39 -16.89 -23.08
N ASN A 141 -3.85 -16.86 -24.31
CA ASN A 141 -3.07 -17.98 -24.87
C ASN A 141 -1.90 -18.44 -23.97
N LYS A 142 -1.22 -17.49 -23.30
CA LYS A 142 -0.12 -17.83 -22.39
C LYS A 142 -0.65 -18.46 -21.11
N VAL A 143 -1.77 -17.95 -20.58
CA VAL A 143 -2.46 -18.50 -19.41
C VAL A 143 -2.96 -19.91 -19.70
N ASP A 144 -3.62 -20.13 -20.84
CA ASP A 144 -4.16 -21.43 -21.25
C ASP A 144 -3.05 -22.49 -21.33
N SER A 145 -1.91 -22.13 -21.95
CA SER A 145 -0.74 -23.00 -22.01
C SER A 145 -0.20 -23.38 -20.62
N LEU A 146 -0.25 -22.46 -19.66
CA LEU A 146 0.18 -22.72 -18.29
C LEU A 146 -0.85 -23.57 -17.53
N GLN A 147 -2.15 -23.32 -17.73
CA GLN A 147 -3.23 -24.11 -17.14
C GLN A 147 -3.14 -25.57 -17.58
N ILE A 148 -2.91 -25.84 -18.86
CA ILE A 148 -2.69 -27.20 -19.37
C ILE A 148 -1.44 -27.83 -18.74
N LEU A 149 -0.32 -27.10 -18.72
CA LEU A 149 0.96 -27.61 -18.21
C LEU A 149 0.89 -27.98 -16.73
N TYR A 150 0.15 -27.22 -15.93
CA TYR A 150 0.04 -27.41 -14.48
C TYR A 150 -1.29 -28.07 -14.05
N SER A 151 -2.07 -28.59 -15.01
CA SER A 151 -3.40 -29.15 -14.74
C SER A 151 -3.38 -30.23 -13.64
N ASP A 152 -2.36 -31.08 -13.63
CA ASP A 152 -2.25 -32.19 -12.65
C ASP A 152 -2.03 -31.75 -11.20
N VAL A 153 -1.54 -30.53 -10.96
CA VAL A 153 -1.29 -30.01 -9.60
C VAL A 153 -2.38 -29.07 -9.10
N ILE A 154 -3.23 -28.59 -10.01
CA ILE A 154 -4.31 -27.66 -9.68
C ILE A 154 -5.49 -28.47 -9.14
N LYS A 155 -5.85 -28.24 -7.88
CA LYS A 155 -6.98 -28.88 -7.20
C LYS A 155 -8.08 -27.86 -6.98
N ILE A 156 -9.30 -28.19 -7.41
CA ILE A 156 -10.44 -27.26 -7.38
C ILE A 156 -11.61 -27.91 -6.66
N ASP A 157 -12.11 -27.23 -5.64
CA ASP A 157 -13.32 -27.64 -4.91
C ASP A 157 -14.53 -26.92 -5.48
N THR A 158 -15.04 -27.48 -6.57
CA THR A 158 -16.23 -26.96 -7.25
C THR A 158 -17.46 -27.01 -6.34
N ASP A 159 -17.53 -27.98 -5.42
CA ASP A 159 -18.69 -28.13 -4.54
C ASP A 159 -18.75 -27.01 -3.49
N LYS A 160 -17.60 -26.52 -3.02
CA LYS A 160 -17.54 -25.29 -2.20
C LYS A 160 -17.84 -24.04 -3.02
N PHE A 161 -17.32 -23.96 -4.25
CA PHE A 161 -17.58 -22.82 -5.12
C PHE A 161 -19.09 -22.61 -5.37
N GLU A 162 -19.82 -23.68 -5.70
CA GLU A 162 -21.27 -23.64 -5.94
C GLU A 162 -22.08 -23.30 -4.68
N LYS A 163 -21.50 -23.47 -3.48
CA LYS A 163 -22.13 -23.07 -2.21
C LYS A 163 -21.94 -21.58 -1.89
N ILE A 164 -21.08 -20.85 -2.62
CA ILE A 164 -20.85 -19.42 -2.38
C ILE A 164 -22.12 -18.64 -2.71
N GLN A 165 -22.64 -17.92 -1.72
CA GLN A 165 -23.77 -17.00 -1.90
C GLN A 165 -23.27 -15.57 -1.86
N LEU A 166 -23.66 -14.78 -2.86
CA LEU A 166 -23.38 -13.36 -2.86
C LEU A 166 -24.22 -12.67 -1.79
N SER A 167 -23.56 -11.82 -1.00
CA SER A 167 -24.27 -10.93 -0.09
C SER A 167 -25.09 -9.90 -0.87
N SER A 168 -26.25 -9.53 -0.34
CA SER A 168 -27.06 -8.41 -0.86
C SER A 168 -26.50 -7.04 -0.47
N ILE A 169 -25.37 -6.98 0.24
CA ILE A 169 -24.73 -5.76 0.67
C ILE A 169 -23.65 -5.39 -0.35
N ASP A 170 -23.86 -4.30 -1.06
CA ASP A 170 -22.83 -3.71 -1.93
C ASP A 170 -21.65 -3.25 -1.08
N MET A 171 -20.52 -3.95 -1.19
CA MET A 171 -19.33 -3.64 -0.41
C MET A 171 -18.25 -3.01 -1.30
N ASN A 172 -18.22 -1.68 -1.37
CA ASN A 172 -17.05 -0.93 -1.83
C ASN A 172 -16.48 -0.15 -0.64
N VAL A 173 -15.48 -0.74 0.03
CA VAL A 173 -14.87 -0.18 1.24
C VAL A 173 -13.54 0.46 0.88
N ASN A 174 -13.50 1.79 0.95
CA ASN A 174 -12.25 2.54 0.93
C ASN A 174 -12.12 3.35 2.22
N TYR A 175 -10.95 3.27 2.85
CA TYR A 175 -10.62 4.14 3.97
C TYR A 175 -10.23 5.52 3.47
N SER A 176 -10.86 6.56 4.00
CA SER A 176 -10.62 7.94 3.56
C SER A 176 -9.34 8.57 4.14
N ASN A 177 -8.80 8.02 5.24
CA ASN A 177 -7.70 8.57 6.03
C ASN A 177 -6.68 7.49 6.46
N GLN A 178 -6.34 6.57 5.56
CA GLN A 178 -5.26 5.60 5.77
C GLN A 178 -4.26 5.67 4.61
N ALA A 179 -3.03 5.24 4.85
CA ALA A 179 -1.99 5.25 3.82
C ALA A 179 -2.32 4.28 2.68
N TYR A 180 -2.99 3.18 3.02
CA TYR A 180 -3.58 2.23 2.07
C TYR A 180 -5.09 2.30 2.15
N THR A 181 -5.70 2.93 1.16
CA THR A 181 -7.14 3.19 1.17
C THR A 181 -7.97 1.99 0.75
N LYS A 182 -7.42 1.09 -0.08
CA LYS A 182 -8.08 -0.13 -0.54
C LYS A 182 -7.83 -1.26 0.46
N LEU A 183 -8.92 -1.87 0.94
CA LEU A 183 -8.84 -3.02 1.84
C LEU A 183 -8.42 -4.30 1.10
N GLU A 184 -9.01 -4.53 -0.08
CA GLU A 184 -8.78 -5.71 -0.92
C GLU A 184 -8.29 -5.28 -2.30
N PRO A 185 -7.36 -6.04 -2.91
CA PRO A 185 -6.96 -5.80 -4.28
C PRO A 185 -8.09 -6.22 -5.24
N SER A 186 -8.12 -5.62 -6.43
CA SER A 186 -8.97 -6.12 -7.51
C SER A 186 -8.48 -7.49 -7.97
N PHE A 187 -9.40 -8.38 -8.33
CA PHE A 187 -9.05 -9.70 -8.84
C PHE A 187 -8.14 -9.58 -10.08
N PRO A 188 -7.01 -10.32 -10.15
CA PRO A 188 -6.06 -10.22 -11.25
C PRO A 188 -6.58 -10.94 -12.50
N ILE A 189 -7.44 -10.28 -13.28
CA ILE A 189 -8.01 -10.86 -14.51
C ILE A 189 -6.94 -10.94 -15.61
N LEU A 190 -6.29 -12.09 -15.79
CA LEU A 190 -5.24 -12.30 -16.80
C LEU A 190 -5.78 -12.96 -18.09
N THR A 191 -6.90 -13.68 -18.01
CA THR A 191 -7.55 -14.34 -19.14
C THR A 191 -9.03 -13.94 -19.16
N ASP A 192 -9.64 -14.03 -20.33
CA ASP A 192 -11.09 -13.98 -20.54
C ASP A 192 -11.72 -15.37 -20.67
N ASP A 193 -10.93 -16.43 -20.51
CA ASP A 193 -11.42 -17.79 -20.42
C ASP A 193 -12.34 -17.98 -19.21
N HIS A 194 -13.48 -18.62 -19.47
CA HIS A 194 -14.56 -18.87 -18.54
C HIS A 194 -14.82 -20.37 -18.39
N LEU A 195 -14.13 -21.22 -19.15
CA LEU A 195 -14.22 -22.66 -19.04
C LEU A 195 -13.28 -23.15 -17.95
N LEU A 196 -13.75 -24.11 -17.16
CA LEU A 196 -12.93 -24.82 -16.19
C LEU A 196 -12.59 -26.20 -16.75
N ASP A 197 -11.73 -26.22 -17.76
CA ASP A 197 -11.28 -27.43 -18.47
C ASP A 197 -9.86 -27.89 -18.08
N TYR A 198 -9.33 -27.30 -17.01
CA TYR A 198 -8.05 -27.65 -16.40
C TYR A 198 -8.23 -27.95 -14.90
N GLY A 199 -7.23 -28.60 -14.31
CA GLY A 199 -7.26 -28.99 -12.90
C GLY A 199 -8.05 -30.28 -12.65
N GLN A 200 -8.05 -30.68 -11.39
CA GLN A 200 -8.76 -31.86 -10.91
C GLN A 200 -9.76 -31.46 -9.82
N LYS A 201 -10.99 -32.00 -9.89
CA LYS A 201 -11.97 -31.84 -8.81
C LYS A 201 -11.44 -32.49 -7.53
N PHE A 202 -11.49 -31.77 -6.42
CA PHE A 202 -10.99 -32.24 -5.13
C PHE A 202 -11.89 -31.78 -3.98
N SER A 203 -12.16 -32.65 -3.00
CA SER A 203 -12.87 -32.32 -1.75
C SER A 203 -11.85 -31.99 -0.67
N PHE A 204 -11.83 -30.75 -0.17
CA PHE A 204 -10.95 -30.38 0.95
C PHE A 204 -11.58 -30.62 2.33
N ASP A 205 -12.82 -31.12 2.41
CA ASP A 205 -13.52 -31.39 3.68
C ASP A 205 -13.02 -32.67 4.38
N ASP A 206 -12.23 -33.50 3.69
CA ASP A 206 -11.71 -34.79 4.16
C ASP A 206 -10.25 -34.72 4.71
N LEU A 207 -9.73 -33.52 4.96
CA LEU A 207 -8.35 -33.24 5.41
C LEU A 207 -8.27 -32.68 6.84
#